data_AF-A0A1R1PMK1-F1
#
_entry.id   AF-A0A1R1PMK1-F1
#
_cell.length_a   1.000
_cell.length_b   1.000
_cell.length_c   1.000
_cell.angle_alpha   90.00
_cell.angle_beta   90.00
_cell.angle_gamma   90.00
#
_symmetry.space_group_name_H-M   'P 1'
#
loop_
_entity.id
_entity.type
_entity.pdbx_description
1 polymer ?
#
loop_
_entity_poly.entity_id
_entity_poly.type
_entity_poly.pdbx_seq_one_letter_code
_entity_poly.pdbx_strand_id
1 'polypeptide(L)'
;ASDERSAHSIMSSLDIDYALVVYGGMLSYSGDDINKFIWMIRIGQNVYPDDLQEGLFYTPSGQYAIGDSATQKMKQSIMHKFTYFKLHDVMGPNGADRTRNQRLPSSVSLDYFEEVYSSENLLVRIYKPKPLDNLGRPLDQL
;
A
#
# COMPACT_ATOMS: atom_id res chain seq x y z
N ALA A 1 -2.84 -1.51 -7.14
CA ALA A 1 -3.07 -0.05 -7.14
C ALA A 1 -4.50 0.34 -6.76
N SER A 2 -5.45 -0.61 -6.77
CA SER A 2 -6.81 -0.43 -6.26
C SER A 2 -6.85 -0.28 -4.74
N ASP A 3 -8.03 0.02 -4.20
CA ASP A 3 -8.33 -0.11 -2.78
C ASP A 3 -8.23 -1.56 -2.29
N GLU A 4 -8.26 -1.71 -0.97
CA GLU A 4 -8.06 -2.98 -0.28
C GLU A 4 -9.14 -4.03 -0.57
N ARG A 5 -10.42 -3.64 -0.61
CA ARG A 5 -11.52 -4.57 -0.89
C ARG A 5 -11.42 -5.11 -2.31
N SER A 6 -11.19 -4.23 -3.28
CA SER A 6 -10.99 -4.60 -4.68
C SER A 6 -9.76 -5.50 -4.84
N ALA A 7 -8.66 -5.18 -4.16
CA ALA A 7 -7.45 -6.01 -4.18
C ALA A 7 -7.69 -7.41 -3.60
N HIS A 8 -8.45 -7.52 -2.49
CA HIS A 8 -8.81 -8.80 -1.88
C HIS A 8 -9.66 -9.67 -2.81
N SER A 9 -10.65 -9.07 -3.48
CA SER A 9 -11.48 -9.75 -4.48
C SER A 9 -10.64 -10.29 -5.66
N ILE A 10 -9.72 -9.48 -6.18
CA ILE A 10 -8.82 -9.88 -7.28
C ILE A 10 -7.86 -11.00 -6.84
N MET A 11 -7.27 -10.90 -5.64
CA MET A 11 -6.39 -11.96 -5.14
C MET A 11 -7.13 -13.27 -4.92
N SER A 12 -8.37 -13.19 -4.44
CA SER A 12 -9.24 -14.37 -4.25
C SER A 12 -9.62 -15.01 -5.58
N SER A 13 -9.92 -14.22 -6.63
CA SER A 13 -10.27 -14.77 -7.94
C SER A 13 -9.09 -15.39 -8.71
N LEU A 14 -7.87 -15.07 -8.28
CA LEU A 14 -6.62 -15.59 -8.85
C LEU A 14 -5.96 -16.66 -7.97
N ASP A 15 -6.63 -17.13 -6.90
CA ASP A 15 -6.11 -18.08 -5.92
C ASP A 15 -4.72 -17.68 -5.36
N ILE A 16 -4.54 -16.40 -5.02
CA ILE A 16 -3.28 -15.87 -4.48
C ILE A 16 -3.28 -15.94 -2.95
N ASP A 17 -2.37 -16.73 -2.39
CA ASP A 17 -2.23 -16.89 -0.93
C ASP A 17 -1.40 -15.80 -0.24
N TYR A 18 -0.39 -15.25 -0.93
CA TYR A 18 0.56 -14.31 -0.34
C TYR A 18 0.94 -13.19 -1.30
N ALA A 19 1.13 -12.00 -0.76
CA ALA A 19 1.69 -10.85 -1.46
C ALA A 19 3.01 -10.41 -0.79
N LEU A 20 4.01 -10.09 -1.60
CA LEU A 20 5.29 -9.56 -1.15
C LEU A 20 5.40 -8.09 -1.59
N VAL A 21 5.87 -7.23 -0.69
CA VAL A 21 6.20 -5.83 -0.98
C VAL A 21 7.60 -5.51 -0.47
N VAL A 22 8.36 -4.76 -1.28
CA VAL A 22 9.66 -4.21 -0.90
C VAL A 22 9.51 -2.76 -0.45
N TYR A 23 9.92 -2.46 0.78
CA TYR A 23 9.95 -1.11 1.36
C TYR A 23 11.39 -0.65 1.60
N GLY A 24 11.81 0.42 0.93
CA GLY A 24 13.18 0.90 1.02
C GLY A 24 13.41 2.09 1.95
N GLY A 25 12.35 2.67 2.51
CA GLY A 25 12.42 3.96 3.20
C GLY A 25 13.21 3.96 4.51
N MET A 26 13.44 2.80 5.13
CA MET A 26 14.30 2.70 6.33
C MET A 26 15.79 2.75 5.97
N LEU A 27 16.19 2.13 4.87
CA LEU A 27 17.60 1.96 4.47
C LEU A 27 18.03 2.91 3.32
N SER A 28 17.15 3.82 2.91
CA SER A 28 17.34 4.64 1.70
C SER A 28 17.53 3.81 0.42
N TYR A 29 16.87 2.65 0.34
CA TYR A 29 16.91 1.79 -0.82
C TYR A 29 15.90 2.28 -1.87
N SER A 30 16.38 2.72 -3.04
CA SER A 30 15.55 3.32 -4.09
C SER A 30 14.90 2.32 -5.04
N GLY A 31 15.33 1.06 -5.01
CA GLY A 31 14.80 -0.04 -5.81
C GLY A 31 13.52 -0.68 -5.23
N ASP A 32 12.80 0.05 -4.37
CA ASP A 32 11.60 -0.42 -3.68
C ASP A 32 10.33 -0.28 -4.53
N ASP A 33 9.22 -0.84 -4.05
CA ASP A 33 8.02 -0.96 -4.87
C ASP A 33 7.21 0.33 -4.97
N ILE A 34 7.31 1.24 -3.98
CA ILE A 34 6.66 2.55 -4.08
C ILE A 34 7.31 3.42 -5.17
N ASN A 35 8.62 3.32 -5.40
CA ASN A 35 9.28 4.06 -6.48
C ASN A 35 8.89 3.51 -7.86
N LYS A 36 8.64 2.20 -7.96
CA LYS A 36 8.14 1.55 -9.18
C LYS A 36 6.63 1.63 -9.35
N PHE A 37 5.90 2.05 -8.32
CA PHE A 37 4.43 1.96 -8.28
C PHE A 37 3.75 2.74 -9.40
N ILE A 38 4.33 3.87 -9.82
CA ILE A 38 3.82 4.64 -10.97
C ILE A 38 3.77 3.82 -12.26
N TRP A 39 4.75 2.93 -12.48
CA TRP A 39 4.75 2.05 -13.65
C TRP A 39 3.64 1.01 -13.56
N MET A 40 3.37 0.49 -12.36
CA MET A 40 2.24 -0.42 -12.14
C MET A 40 0.89 0.26 -12.44
N ILE A 41 0.74 1.53 -12.06
CA ILE A 41 -0.44 2.33 -12.37
C ILE A 41 -0.58 2.50 -13.88
N ARG A 42 0.49 2.94 -14.58
CA ARG A 42 0.47 3.12 -16.04
C ARG A 42 0.12 1.86 -16.81
N ILE A 43 0.62 0.70 -16.38
CA ILE A 43 0.27 -0.59 -16.98
C ILE A 43 -1.21 -0.92 -16.71
N GLY A 44 -1.65 -0.75 -15.47
CA GLY A 44 -3.03 -1.04 -15.08
C GLY A 44 -4.07 -0.10 -15.69
N GLN A 45 -3.71 1.16 -15.97
CA GLN A 45 -4.60 2.17 -16.55
C GLN A 45 -5.17 1.74 -17.90
N ASN A 46 -4.42 0.97 -18.69
CA ASN A 46 -4.89 0.45 -19.98
C ASN A 46 -6.06 -0.55 -19.82
N VAL A 47 -6.19 -1.18 -18.65
CA VAL A 47 -7.23 -2.16 -18.35
C VAL A 47 -8.35 -1.55 -17.49
N TYR A 48 -7.99 -0.67 -16.55
CA TYR A 48 -8.91 -0.01 -15.62
C TYR A 48 -8.79 1.52 -15.73
N PRO A 49 -9.25 2.13 -16.84
CA PRO A 49 -8.99 3.53 -17.15
C PRO A 49 -9.68 4.51 -16.21
N ASP A 50 -10.81 4.13 -15.61
CA ASP A 50 -11.53 4.99 -14.66
C ASP A 50 -10.91 4.95 -13.26
N ASP A 51 -10.35 3.80 -12.88
CA ASP A 51 -9.81 3.59 -11.53
C ASP A 51 -8.33 3.93 -11.39
N LEU A 52 -7.53 3.75 -12.45
CA LEU A 52 -6.07 3.81 -12.38
C LEU A 52 -5.50 4.99 -13.18
N GLN A 53 -6.18 6.14 -13.16
CA GLN A 53 -5.64 7.35 -13.75
C GLN A 53 -4.45 7.85 -12.93
N GLU A 54 -3.29 7.97 -13.58
CA GLU A 54 -2.04 8.44 -12.97
C GLU A 54 -2.22 9.72 -12.13
N GLY A 55 -2.94 10.71 -12.66
CA GLY A 55 -3.16 12.00 -11.99
C GLY A 55 -3.84 11.90 -10.62
N LEU A 56 -4.62 10.83 -10.34
CA LEU A 56 -5.29 10.65 -9.05
C LEU A 56 -4.30 10.34 -7.91
N PHE A 57 -3.09 9.91 -8.23
CA PHE A 57 -2.05 9.55 -7.27
C PHE A 57 -1.09 10.71 -6.94
N TYR A 58 -1.22 11.85 -7.63
CA TYR A 58 -0.48 13.07 -7.37
C TYR A 58 -1.35 14.10 -6.65
N THR A 59 -0.74 14.86 -5.74
CA THR A 59 -1.43 16.00 -5.14
C THR A 59 -1.81 17.05 -6.20
N PRO A 60 -2.71 18.00 -5.90
CA PRO A 60 -3.00 19.11 -6.82
C PRO A 60 -1.77 19.95 -7.21
N SER A 61 -0.71 19.93 -6.38
CA SER A 61 0.58 20.56 -6.66
C SER A 61 1.53 19.69 -7.48
N GLY A 62 1.10 18.51 -7.93
CA GLY A 62 1.90 17.57 -8.73
C GLY A 62 2.91 16.76 -7.90
N GLN A 63 2.79 16.74 -6.57
CA GLN A 63 3.72 16.00 -5.71
C GLN A 63 3.30 14.53 -5.55
N TYR A 64 4.29 13.64 -5.60
CA TYR A 64 4.12 12.23 -5.28
C TYR A 64 4.26 12.02 -3.77
N ALA A 65 3.21 12.41 -3.04
CA ALA A 65 3.19 12.41 -1.59
C ALA A 65 2.80 11.03 -1.03
N ILE A 66 3.45 10.60 0.06
CA ILE A 66 3.17 9.33 0.76
C ILE A 66 2.63 9.53 2.19
N GLY A 67 2.78 10.72 2.76
CA GLY A 67 2.32 11.05 4.10
C GLY A 67 0.86 11.49 4.16
N ASP A 68 0.48 12.24 5.19
CA ASP A 68 -0.91 12.68 5.39
C ASP A 68 -1.44 13.60 4.25
N SER A 69 -0.54 14.33 3.59
CA SER A 69 -0.83 15.19 2.44
C SER A 69 -1.05 14.42 1.13
N ALA A 70 -0.83 13.10 1.13
CA ALA A 70 -1.09 12.25 -0.03
C ALA A 70 -2.57 12.26 -0.40
N THR A 71 -2.87 12.04 -1.69
CA THR A 71 -4.25 11.95 -2.15
C THR A 71 -4.97 10.76 -1.51
N GLN A 72 -6.29 10.85 -1.47
CA GLN A 72 -7.10 9.75 -0.96
C GLN A 72 -6.87 8.46 -1.77
N LYS A 73 -6.71 8.57 -3.09
CA LYS A 73 -6.43 7.42 -3.95
C LYS A 73 -5.09 6.76 -3.62
N MET A 74 -4.04 7.56 -3.35
CA MET A 74 -2.75 7.04 -2.89
C MET A 74 -2.90 6.30 -1.56
N LYS A 75 -3.49 6.95 -0.55
CA LYS A 75 -3.64 6.39 0.82
C LYS A 75 -4.52 5.14 0.88
N GLN A 76 -5.53 5.06 0.02
CA GLN A 76 -6.41 3.89 -0.06
C GLN A 76 -5.80 2.73 -0.85
N SER A 77 -4.78 3.01 -1.68
CA SER A 77 -4.20 1.97 -2.52
C SER A 77 -3.56 0.87 -1.69
N ILE A 78 -3.76 -0.38 -2.10
CA ILE A 78 -3.21 -1.54 -1.37
C ILE A 78 -1.67 -1.51 -1.30
N MET A 79 -1.01 -0.94 -2.32
CA MET A 79 0.45 -0.77 -2.31
C MET A 79 0.90 0.19 -1.19
N HIS A 80 0.23 1.33 -1.04
CA HIS A 80 0.51 2.27 0.05
C HIS A 80 0.25 1.60 1.40
N LYS A 81 -0.91 0.96 1.57
CA LYS A 81 -1.26 0.27 2.81
C LYS A 81 -0.22 -0.81 3.17
N PHE A 82 0.10 -1.73 2.26
CA PHE A 82 1.13 -2.77 2.49
C PHE A 82 2.52 -2.20 2.77
N THR A 83 2.88 -1.06 2.19
CA THR A 83 4.19 -0.47 2.45
C THR A 83 4.26 0.15 3.83
N TYR A 84 3.24 0.94 4.20
CA TYR A 84 3.29 1.85 5.35
C TYR A 84 2.58 1.33 6.60
N PHE A 85 1.89 0.18 6.53
CA PHE A 85 1.25 -0.45 7.69
C PHE A 85 2.23 -0.62 8.86
N LYS A 86 1.83 -0.16 10.06
CA LYS A 86 2.61 -0.22 11.32
C LYS A 86 4.02 0.38 11.30
N LEU A 87 4.40 1.15 10.27
CA LEU A 87 5.74 1.76 10.27
C LEU A 87 5.92 2.82 11.37
N HIS A 88 4.84 3.49 11.76
CA HIS A 88 4.85 4.45 12.87
C HIS A 88 5.15 3.79 14.22
N ASP A 89 4.71 2.55 14.42
CA ASP A 89 5.00 1.77 15.64
C ASP A 89 6.49 1.43 15.75
N VAL A 90 7.17 1.22 14.62
CA VAL A 90 8.60 0.84 14.58
C VAL A 90 9.52 2.07 14.50
N MET A 91 9.17 3.06 13.70
CA MET A 91 10.01 4.24 13.43
C MET A 91 9.65 5.45 14.31
N GLY A 92 8.60 5.33 15.11
CA GLY A 92 8.10 6.37 16.02
C GLY A 92 7.30 7.48 15.31
N PRO A 93 6.72 8.41 16.09
CA PRO A 93 5.77 9.38 15.57
C PRO A 93 6.35 10.45 14.65
N ASN A 94 7.66 10.64 14.69
CA ASN A 94 8.40 11.53 13.80
C ASN A 94 9.17 10.75 12.74
N GLY A 95 8.83 9.47 12.53
CA GLY A 95 9.42 8.63 11.51
C GLY A 95 9.24 9.22 10.11
N ALA A 96 10.25 9.02 9.27
CA ALA A 96 10.26 9.49 7.89
C ALA A 96 10.77 8.39 6.97
N ASP A 97 10.20 8.35 5.77
CA ASP A 97 10.71 7.56 4.66
C ASP A 97 11.95 8.29 4.10
N ARG A 98 13.14 7.73 4.35
CA ARG A 98 14.43 8.33 3.98
C ARG A 98 14.70 8.31 2.48
N THR A 99 14.13 7.36 1.75
CA THR A 99 14.24 7.32 0.29
C THR A 99 13.52 8.52 -0.33
N ARG A 100 12.39 8.94 0.26
CA ARG A 100 11.53 10.01 -0.27
C ARG A 100 11.69 11.35 0.43
N ASN A 101 12.37 11.37 1.58
CA ASN A 101 12.46 12.52 2.48
C ASN A 101 11.08 13.07 2.87
N GLN A 102 10.14 12.17 3.18
CA GLN A 102 8.76 12.51 3.57
C GLN A 102 8.43 11.90 4.93
N ARG A 103 7.61 12.60 5.73
CA ARG A 103 7.06 12.04 6.96
C ARG A 103 6.16 10.85 6.65
N LEU A 104 6.21 9.83 7.49
CA LEU A 104 5.31 8.68 7.39
C LEU A 104 3.84 9.12 7.56
N PRO A 105 2.88 8.41 6.94
CA PRO A 105 1.47 8.62 7.21
C PRO A 105 1.17 8.35 8.70
N SER A 106 0.28 9.15 9.27
CA SER A 106 -0.08 9.09 10.69
C SER A 106 -0.86 7.83 11.08
N SER A 107 -1.67 7.30 10.16
CA SER A 107 -2.48 6.10 10.38
C SER A 107 -2.64 5.32 9.08
N VAL A 108 -2.39 4.01 9.16
CA VAL A 108 -2.59 3.05 8.06
C VAL A 108 -3.13 1.76 8.67
N SER A 109 -4.31 1.33 8.23
CA SER A 109 -4.97 0.11 8.68
C SER A 109 -5.18 -0.89 7.53
N LEU A 110 -5.26 -2.17 7.90
CA LEU A 110 -5.56 -3.30 7.03
C LEU A 110 -6.72 -4.11 7.60
N ASP A 111 -7.79 -4.19 6.84
CA ASP A 111 -9.04 -4.85 7.22
C ASP A 111 -9.14 -6.24 6.58
N TYR A 112 -8.70 -6.38 5.32
CA TYR A 112 -8.79 -7.60 4.52
C TYR A 112 -7.49 -8.40 4.45
N PHE A 113 -6.38 -7.84 4.90
CA PHE A 113 -5.08 -8.51 4.88
C PHE A 113 -4.43 -8.50 6.26
N GLU A 114 -3.58 -9.49 6.50
CA GLU A 114 -2.72 -9.55 7.67
C GLU A 114 -1.26 -9.60 7.25
N GLU A 115 -0.40 -8.90 7.99
CA GLU A 115 1.04 -9.03 7.85
C GLU A 115 1.49 -10.32 8.54
N VAL A 116 2.11 -11.23 7.79
CA VAL A 116 2.57 -12.53 8.30
C VAL A 116 4.09 -12.59 8.49
N TYR A 117 4.83 -11.67 7.86
CA TYR A 117 6.29 -11.59 8.01
C TYR A 117 6.80 -10.19 7.64
N SER A 118 7.80 -9.73 8.37
CA SER A 118 8.62 -8.56 8.03
C SER A 118 10.07 -8.85 8.35
N SER A 119 10.97 -8.52 7.43
CA SER A 119 12.42 -8.60 7.66
C SER A 119 12.88 -7.59 8.73
N GLU A 120 14.03 -7.83 9.36
CA GLU A 120 14.58 -6.99 10.45
C GLU A 120 14.65 -5.50 10.10
N ASN A 121 15.11 -5.17 8.88
CA ASN A 121 15.21 -3.78 8.41
C ASN A 121 13.98 -3.33 7.61
N LEU A 122 12.86 -4.07 7.73
CA LEU A 122 11.58 -3.80 7.06
C LEU A 122 11.66 -3.76 5.52
N LEU A 123 12.75 -4.28 4.94
CA LEU A 123 12.97 -4.25 3.50
C LEU A 123 11.96 -5.12 2.74
N VAL A 124 11.69 -6.32 3.26
CA VAL A 124 10.73 -7.26 2.69
C VAL A 124 9.58 -7.47 3.67
N ARG A 125 8.35 -7.35 3.17
CA ARG A 125 7.11 -7.54 3.92
C ARG A 125 6.20 -8.50 3.17
N ILE A 126 5.57 -9.43 3.90
CA ILE A 126 4.68 -10.44 3.34
C ILE A 126 3.32 -10.34 4.00
N TYR A 127 2.29 -10.32 3.15
CA TYR A 127 0.89 -10.21 3.54
C TYR A 127 0.09 -11.41 3.06
N LYS A 128 -0.93 -11.77 3.82
CA LYS A 128 -1.88 -12.83 3.50
C LYS A 128 -3.31 -12.26 3.47
N PRO A 129 -4.14 -12.61 2.46
CA PRO A 129 -5.56 -12.28 2.49
C PRO A 129 -6.25 -13.01 3.66
N LYS A 130 -7.05 -12.28 4.43
CA LYS A 130 -7.90 -12.88 5.46
C LYS A 130 -9.04 -13.64 4.78
N PRO A 131 -9.52 -14.75 5.37
CA PRO A 131 -10.75 -15.38 4.93
C PRO A 131 -11.91 -14.38 5.09
N LEU A 132 -12.88 -14.44 4.18
CA LEU A 132 -14.15 -13.71 4.36
C LEU A 132 -14.84 -14.19 5.65
N ASP A 133 -15.65 -13.33 6.24
CA ASP A 133 -16.49 -13.71 7.38
C ASP A 133 -17.37 -14.92 7.03
N ASN A 134 -17.83 -15.68 8.04
CA ASN A 134 -18.63 -16.88 7.87
C ASN A 134 -19.94 -16.64 7.08
N LEU A 135 -20.39 -15.39 6.99
CA LEU A 135 -21.57 -14.95 6.24
C LEU A 135 -21.22 -14.23 4.92
N GLY A 136 -19.94 -14.18 4.54
CA GLY A 136 -19.46 -13.48 3.34
C GLY A 136 -19.55 -11.95 3.43
N ARG A 137 -19.61 -11.38 4.64
CA ARG A 137 -19.74 -9.93 4.85
C ARG A 137 -18.41 -9.19 4.63
N PRO A 138 -18.45 -7.91 4.21
CA PRO A 138 -17.26 -7.07 4.12
C PRO A 138 -16.54 -6.94 5.48
N LEU A 139 -15.22 -7.09 5.50
CA LEU A 139 -14.40 -7.09 6.73
C LEU A 139 -14.19 -5.68 7.31
N ASP A 140 -14.37 -4.63 6.52
CA ASP A 140 -14.28 -3.22 6.90
C ASP A 140 -15.55 -2.66 7.57
N GLN A 141 -16.56 -3.50 7.78
CA GLN A 141 -17.83 -3.15 8.41
C GLN A 141 -18.05 -3.86 9.76
N LEU A 142 -17.03 -4.58 10.24
CA LEU A 142 -17.02 -5.32 11.50
C LEU A 142 -16.22 -4.55 12.56
#